data_AF-A0A1A2UPN8-F1
#
_entry.id   AF-A0A1A2UPN8-F1
#
_cell.length_a   1.000
_cell.length_b   1.000
_cell.length_c   1.000
_cell.angle_alpha   90.00
_cell.angle_beta   90.00
_cell.angle_gamma   90.00
#
_symmetry.space_group_name_H-M   'P 1'
#
loop_
_entity.id
_entity.type
_entity.pdbx_description
1 polymer ?
#
loop_
_entity_poly.entity_id
_entity_poly.type
_entity_poly.pdbx_seq_one_letter_code
_entity_poly.pdbx_strand_id
1 'polypeptide(L)'
;MSGLAPVGHLPPGRVVELPGRGSTYVVDSGPVADAPTFLLLHGAATTGLMMWYPALEMMREFGRVVVFDQRWHGQGISSPRFLLEDCADDVAALADALGVDTFVPVGYSMGSLVAQLVWYRHRERLDGLVLGAAATGWWNGVAWERLGAGVLAALIEAFSPRPGVSAAAAPSAESSVGNDLQWMLGQVRSTSLGGIARAVAEITRFDSTSWVGTIDVPTVVLIPLRDRTIPPRQQFWLANQIPEAQVVTVDGGHTCCALQYDKFVAALHEAVDSVRRRIAPEAGKIATLSLGVSR
;
A
#
# COMPACT_ATOMS: atom_id res chain seq x y z
N MET A 1 17.16 3.66 -16.67
CA MET A 1 18.16 4.14 -15.68
C MET A 1 17.61 3.77 -14.31
N SER A 2 18.35 3.02 -13.48
CA SER A 2 17.87 2.57 -12.17
C SER A 2 18.55 3.35 -11.03
N GLY A 3 17.77 4.12 -10.29
CA GLY A 3 18.18 4.95 -9.17
C GLY A 3 17.02 5.20 -8.22
N LEU A 4 17.30 5.63 -7.00
CA LEU A 4 16.28 6.09 -6.06
C LEU A 4 15.51 7.26 -6.71
N ALA A 5 14.18 7.30 -6.58
CA ALA A 5 13.43 8.45 -7.10
C ALA A 5 13.85 9.71 -6.34
N PRO A 6 14.02 10.87 -6.99
CA PRO A 6 14.29 12.11 -6.29
C PRO A 6 13.16 12.41 -5.30
N VAL A 7 13.49 12.66 -4.02
CA VAL A 7 12.46 12.93 -2.98
C VAL A 7 11.74 14.24 -3.27
N GLY A 8 12.44 15.18 -3.92
CA GLY A 8 11.84 16.43 -4.41
C GLY A 8 11.14 17.21 -3.30
N HIS A 9 9.97 17.77 -3.61
CA HIS A 9 9.10 18.41 -2.61
C HIS A 9 8.06 17.41 -2.12
N LEU A 10 8.19 16.98 -0.86
CA LEU A 10 7.16 16.16 -0.22
C LEU A 10 6.00 17.04 0.25
N PRO A 11 4.75 16.63 0.01
CA PRO A 11 3.59 17.32 0.55
C PRO A 11 3.62 17.34 2.09
N PRO A 12 3.11 18.41 2.73
CA PRO A 12 3.02 18.47 4.17
C PRO A 12 2.04 17.40 4.70
N GLY A 13 2.35 16.85 5.86
CA GLY A 13 1.47 15.94 6.58
C GLY A 13 1.18 16.42 8.00
N ARG A 14 0.27 15.73 8.67
CA ARG A 14 -0.16 15.99 10.04
C ARG A 14 -0.41 14.69 10.79
N VAL A 15 -0.34 14.75 12.11
CA VAL A 15 -0.83 13.67 12.96
C VAL A 15 -2.35 13.73 13.00
N VAL A 16 -3.00 12.58 12.83
CA VAL A 16 -4.45 12.39 12.93
C VAL A 16 -4.74 11.41 14.05
N GLU A 17 -5.63 11.80 14.96
CA GLU A 17 -6.13 10.95 16.04
C GLU A 17 -7.27 10.06 15.52
N LEU A 18 -7.15 8.76 15.80
CA LEU A 18 -8.17 7.75 15.50
C LEU A 18 -8.83 7.33 16.82
N PRO A 19 -10.08 7.75 17.09
CA PRO A 19 -10.74 7.52 18.38
C PRO A 19 -10.68 6.06 18.83
N GLY A 20 -10.11 5.83 20.01
CA GLY A 20 -9.97 4.49 20.61
C GLY A 20 -8.87 3.61 20.02
N ARG A 21 -8.10 4.09 19.03
CA ARG A 21 -7.05 3.31 18.33
C ARG A 21 -5.65 3.90 18.49
N GLY A 22 -5.52 5.22 18.54
CA GLY A 22 -4.26 5.95 18.66
C GLY A 22 -4.09 6.98 17.54
N SER A 23 -2.86 7.44 17.32
CA SER A 23 -2.55 8.48 16.32
C SER A 23 -1.69 7.94 15.18
N THR A 24 -1.83 8.50 13.97
CA THR A 24 -0.96 8.22 12.83
C THR A 24 -0.58 9.48 12.08
N TYR A 25 0.62 9.51 11.49
CA TYR A 25 1.00 10.54 10.51
C TYR A 25 0.29 10.31 9.17
N VAL A 26 -0.24 11.38 8.60
CA VAL A 26 -1.05 11.36 7.38
C VAL A 26 -0.64 12.51 6.46
N VAL A 27 -0.49 12.20 5.18
CA VAL A 27 -0.49 13.15 4.07
C VAL A 27 -1.79 12.96 3.31
N ASP A 28 -2.49 14.06 3.07
CA ASP A 28 -3.81 14.07 2.46
C ASP A 28 -3.86 15.20 1.42
N SER A 29 -4.11 14.85 0.16
CA SER A 29 -4.21 15.84 -0.93
C SER A 29 -5.47 16.69 -0.86
N GLY A 30 -6.41 16.34 0.01
CA GLY A 30 -7.71 16.98 0.15
C GLY A 30 -8.77 16.43 -0.82
N PRO A 31 -10.07 16.69 -0.54
CA PRO A 31 -11.18 16.25 -1.37
C PRO A 31 -11.09 16.72 -2.82
N VAL A 32 -11.48 15.84 -3.74
CA VAL A 32 -11.62 16.12 -5.17
C VAL A 32 -13.07 15.78 -5.55
N ALA A 33 -13.80 16.73 -6.11
CA ALA A 33 -15.19 16.51 -6.50
C ALA A 33 -15.29 15.43 -7.59
N ASP A 34 -16.31 14.58 -7.49
CA ASP A 34 -16.62 13.53 -8.45
C ASP A 34 -15.46 12.56 -8.73
N ALA A 35 -14.57 12.37 -7.75
CA ALA A 35 -13.41 11.48 -7.87
C ALA A 35 -13.26 10.57 -6.63
N PRO A 36 -12.74 9.34 -6.80
CA PRO A 36 -12.50 8.44 -5.68
C PRO A 36 -11.47 8.99 -4.68
N THR A 37 -11.53 8.47 -3.45
CA THR A 37 -10.45 8.61 -2.48
C THR A 37 -9.60 7.35 -2.45
N PHE A 38 -8.29 7.48 -2.67
CA PHE A 38 -7.31 6.41 -2.62
C PHE A 38 -6.58 6.43 -1.28
N LEU A 39 -6.66 5.34 -0.51
CA LEU A 39 -5.87 5.15 0.71
C LEU A 39 -4.67 4.26 0.37
N LEU A 40 -3.45 4.77 0.54
CA LEU A 40 -2.22 4.09 0.14
C LEU A 40 -1.60 3.33 1.32
N LEU A 41 -1.54 2.00 1.24
CA LEU A 41 -1.09 1.10 2.31
C LEU A 41 0.28 0.51 1.94
N HIS A 42 1.30 0.88 2.72
CA HIS A 42 2.70 0.54 2.45
C HIS A 42 3.11 -0.89 2.86
N GLY A 43 4.32 -1.31 2.47
CA GLY A 43 4.90 -2.60 2.82
C GLY A 43 5.53 -2.67 4.23
N ALA A 44 5.87 -3.86 4.70
CA ALA A 44 6.35 -4.11 6.08
C ALA A 44 7.71 -3.49 6.42
N ALA A 45 8.48 -3.04 5.44
CA ALA A 45 9.83 -2.50 5.64
C ALA A 45 9.93 -1.03 5.20
N THR A 46 8.78 -0.36 5.09
CA THR A 46 8.67 1.02 4.62
C THR A 46 7.74 1.81 5.52
N THR A 47 7.75 3.14 5.36
CA THR A 47 6.69 4.03 5.82
C THR A 47 5.76 4.40 4.65
N GLY A 48 4.67 5.12 4.92
CA GLY A 48 3.73 5.57 3.90
C GLY A 48 4.44 6.39 2.83
N LEU A 49 5.08 7.49 3.23
CA LEU A 49 5.79 8.36 2.28
C LEU A 49 6.97 7.67 1.61
N MET A 50 7.78 6.88 2.35
CA MET A 50 8.93 6.18 1.78
C MET A 50 8.55 5.30 0.59
N MET A 51 7.39 4.66 0.65
CA MET A 51 6.92 3.81 -0.43
C MET A 51 6.27 4.62 -1.56
N TRP A 52 5.41 5.58 -1.23
CA TRP A 52 4.48 6.15 -2.19
C TRP A 52 4.93 7.48 -2.79
N TYR A 53 5.96 8.14 -2.26
CA TYR A 53 6.43 9.44 -2.78
C TYR A 53 6.66 9.49 -4.30
N PRO A 54 7.16 8.43 -4.99
CA PRO A 54 7.40 8.51 -6.43
C PRO A 54 6.11 8.53 -7.25
N ALA A 55 4.98 8.11 -6.65
CA ALA A 55 3.69 7.97 -7.32
C ALA A 55 2.68 9.05 -6.94
N LEU A 56 2.93 9.88 -5.91
CA LEU A 56 1.89 10.76 -5.36
C LEU A 56 1.32 11.73 -6.38
N GLU A 57 2.16 12.37 -7.19
CA GLU A 57 1.66 13.34 -8.17
C GLU A 57 0.80 12.68 -9.24
N MET A 58 1.25 11.53 -9.75
CA MET A 58 0.47 10.73 -10.69
C MET A 58 -0.86 10.27 -10.08
N MET A 59 -0.86 9.81 -8.83
CA MET A 59 -2.08 9.37 -8.14
C MET A 59 -3.11 10.50 -7.99
N ARG A 60 -2.66 11.75 -7.82
CA ARG A 60 -3.55 12.92 -7.68
C ARG A 60 -4.31 13.25 -8.96
N GLU A 61 -3.86 12.76 -10.11
CA GLU A 61 -4.59 12.88 -11.37
C GLU A 61 -5.90 12.08 -11.36
N PHE A 62 -6.02 11.07 -10.47
CA PHE A 62 -7.17 10.19 -10.38
C PHE A 62 -8.17 10.55 -9.28
N GLY A 63 -7.77 11.31 -8.25
CA GLY A 63 -8.65 11.66 -7.13
C GLY A 63 -7.91 12.11 -5.87
N ARG A 64 -8.60 12.03 -4.72
CA ARG A 64 -7.99 12.34 -3.41
C ARG A 64 -7.02 11.23 -3.05
N VAL A 65 -5.82 11.58 -2.62
CA VAL A 65 -4.77 10.64 -2.22
C VAL A 65 -4.47 10.83 -0.75
N VAL A 66 -4.63 9.75 0.02
CA VAL A 66 -4.32 9.69 1.45
C VAL A 66 -3.20 8.67 1.66
N VAL A 67 -2.09 9.12 2.22
CA VAL A 67 -0.95 8.30 2.62
C VAL A 67 -0.81 8.38 4.12
N PHE A 68 -0.58 7.24 4.77
CA PHE A 68 -0.37 7.22 6.21
C PHE A 68 0.65 6.15 6.59
N ASP A 69 1.18 6.28 7.81
CA ASP A 69 2.04 5.27 8.39
C ASP A 69 1.20 4.23 9.13
N GLN A 70 1.24 2.98 8.69
CA GLN A 70 0.51 1.90 9.34
C GLN A 70 1.06 1.63 10.74
N ARG A 71 0.22 1.03 11.60
CA ARG A 71 0.57 0.57 12.95
C ARG A 71 1.98 -0.01 13.03
N TRP A 72 2.74 0.39 14.05
CA TRP A 72 4.14 0.01 14.30
C TRP A 72 5.19 0.44 13.27
N HIS A 73 4.80 1.17 12.22
CA HIS A 73 5.73 1.71 11.22
C HIS A 73 5.77 3.23 11.29
N GLY A 74 6.94 3.82 11.03
CA GLY A 74 7.12 5.27 11.02
C GLY A 74 6.51 5.97 12.24
N GLN A 75 5.60 6.91 11.98
CA GLN A 75 4.82 7.64 12.98
C GLN A 75 3.38 7.11 13.09
N GLY A 76 3.18 5.83 12.80
CA GLY A 76 1.90 5.14 12.94
C GLY A 76 1.60 4.73 14.38
N ILE A 77 0.44 4.11 14.56
CA ILE A 77 -0.09 3.74 15.88
C ILE A 77 0.90 2.84 16.64
N SER A 78 1.16 3.20 17.90
CA SER A 78 1.82 2.33 18.88
C SER A 78 0.78 1.57 19.69
N SER A 79 1.00 0.28 19.91
CA SER A 79 0.05 -0.59 20.61
C SER A 79 0.72 -1.80 21.24
N PRO A 80 0.08 -2.45 22.24
CA PRO A 80 0.65 -3.63 22.91
C PRO A 80 0.84 -4.84 21.99
N ARG A 81 0.04 -4.95 20.93
CA ARG A 81 0.09 -6.02 19.93
C ARG A 81 0.02 -5.46 18.52
N PHE A 82 0.38 -6.29 17.55
CA PHE A 82 0.19 -6.05 16.13
C PHE A 82 -0.59 -7.21 15.55
N LEU A 83 -1.65 -6.90 14.82
CA LEU A 83 -2.47 -7.84 14.05
C LEU A 83 -2.80 -7.14 12.72
N LEU A 84 -2.83 -7.89 11.62
CA LEU A 84 -3.19 -7.30 10.33
C LEU A 84 -4.65 -6.82 10.31
N GLU A 85 -5.51 -7.47 11.09
CA GLU A 85 -6.91 -7.08 11.32
C GLU A 85 -6.99 -5.75 12.07
N ASP A 86 -6.12 -5.52 13.07
CA ASP A 86 -6.06 -4.23 13.76
C ASP A 86 -5.63 -3.12 12.78
N CYS A 87 -4.72 -3.41 11.83
CA CYS A 87 -4.35 -2.48 10.75
C CYS A 87 -5.51 -2.20 9.78
N ALA A 88 -6.32 -3.21 9.45
CA ALA A 88 -7.48 -3.02 8.57
C ALA A 88 -8.54 -2.12 9.21
N ASP A 89 -8.78 -2.29 10.52
CA ASP A 89 -9.67 -1.42 11.27
C ASP A 89 -9.09 0.00 11.45
N ASP A 90 -7.77 0.16 11.48
CA ASP A 90 -7.12 1.48 11.49
C ASP A 90 -7.42 2.25 10.19
N VAL A 91 -7.48 1.55 9.04
CA VAL A 91 -7.82 2.15 7.74
C VAL A 91 -9.25 2.70 7.75
N ALA A 92 -10.22 1.91 8.24
CA ALA A 92 -11.61 2.35 8.36
C ALA A 92 -11.74 3.54 9.33
N ALA A 93 -11.07 3.49 10.48
CA ALA A 93 -11.08 4.60 11.44
C ALA A 93 -10.41 5.87 10.89
N LEU A 94 -9.36 5.73 10.07
CA LEU A 94 -8.75 6.85 9.37
C LEU A 94 -9.71 7.47 8.35
N ALA A 95 -10.43 6.65 7.58
CA ALA A 95 -11.46 7.14 6.67
C ALA A 95 -12.55 7.94 7.43
N ASP A 96 -13.01 7.44 8.58
CA ASP A 96 -13.96 8.15 9.45
C ASP A 96 -13.41 9.49 9.93
N ALA A 97 -12.17 9.52 10.43
CA ALA A 97 -11.50 10.74 10.90
C ALA A 97 -11.30 11.78 9.79
N LEU A 98 -11.25 11.35 8.53
CA LEU A 98 -11.09 12.20 7.35
C LEU A 98 -12.41 12.54 6.65
N GLY A 99 -13.54 12.06 7.17
CA GLY A 99 -14.87 12.24 6.58
C GLY A 99 -15.02 11.57 5.21
N VAL A 100 -14.47 10.36 5.06
CA VAL A 100 -14.49 9.58 3.81
C VAL A 100 -15.43 8.39 3.97
N ASP A 101 -16.56 8.42 3.26
CA ASP A 101 -17.57 7.37 3.32
C ASP A 101 -17.12 6.10 2.58
N THR A 102 -16.65 6.23 1.35
CA THR A 102 -16.10 5.12 0.55
C THR A 102 -14.74 5.45 -0.04
N PHE A 103 -13.92 4.43 -0.28
CA PHE A 103 -12.55 4.60 -0.75
C PHE A 103 -12.01 3.38 -1.50
N VAL A 104 -10.86 3.56 -2.14
CA VAL A 104 -10.10 2.51 -2.82
C VAL A 104 -8.78 2.28 -2.08
N PRO A 105 -8.63 1.17 -1.34
CA PRO A 105 -7.33 0.76 -0.82
C PRO A 105 -6.38 0.41 -1.96
N VAL A 106 -5.20 1.02 -1.94
CA VAL A 106 -4.08 0.71 -2.82
C VAL A 106 -2.96 0.15 -1.95
N GLY A 107 -2.88 -1.18 -1.91
CA GLY A 107 -1.92 -1.90 -1.09
C GLY A 107 -0.72 -2.39 -1.88
N TYR A 108 0.41 -2.55 -1.19
CA TYR A 108 1.55 -3.30 -1.71
C TYR A 108 2.21 -4.15 -0.62
N SER A 109 2.58 -5.39 -0.94
CA SER A 109 3.18 -6.32 0.01
C SER A 109 2.27 -6.48 1.23
N MET A 110 2.74 -6.18 2.46
CA MET A 110 1.92 -6.14 3.67
C MET A 110 0.64 -5.32 3.49
N GLY A 111 0.73 -4.15 2.86
CA GLY A 111 -0.42 -3.27 2.63
C GLY A 111 -1.50 -3.92 1.76
N SER A 112 -1.15 -4.85 0.88
CA SER A 112 -2.13 -5.63 0.10
C SER A 112 -2.85 -6.69 0.94
N LEU A 113 -2.19 -7.25 1.95
CA LEU A 113 -2.85 -8.19 2.88
C LEU A 113 -3.82 -7.42 3.78
N VAL A 114 -3.38 -6.25 4.26
CA VAL A 114 -4.26 -5.33 5.00
C VAL A 114 -5.43 -4.90 4.11
N ALA A 115 -5.22 -4.49 2.85
CA ALA A 115 -6.29 -4.11 1.93
C ALA A 115 -7.33 -5.23 1.71
N GLN A 116 -6.89 -6.48 1.59
CA GLN A 116 -7.82 -7.64 1.55
C GLN A 116 -8.65 -7.74 2.83
N LEU A 117 -8.04 -7.51 4.00
CA LEU A 117 -8.76 -7.50 5.29
C LEU A 117 -9.69 -6.31 5.46
N VAL A 118 -9.35 -5.14 4.91
CA VAL A 118 -10.26 -3.99 4.89
C VAL A 118 -11.53 -4.39 4.13
N TRP A 119 -11.41 -5.01 2.95
CA TRP A 119 -12.57 -5.53 2.24
C TRP A 119 -13.34 -6.56 3.08
N TYR A 120 -12.65 -7.52 3.68
CA TYR A 120 -13.31 -8.58 4.45
C TYR A 120 -14.10 -8.06 5.66
N ARG A 121 -13.65 -6.98 6.29
CA ARG A 121 -14.20 -6.44 7.54
C ARG A 121 -15.11 -5.24 7.35
N HIS A 122 -14.93 -4.47 6.28
CA HIS A 122 -15.56 -3.18 6.00
C HIS A 122 -16.00 -3.09 4.53
N ARG A 123 -16.55 -4.18 3.98
CA ARG A 123 -16.86 -4.32 2.54
C ARG A 123 -17.70 -3.18 1.97
N GLU A 124 -18.58 -2.61 2.76
CA GLU A 124 -19.47 -1.50 2.39
C GLU A 124 -18.75 -0.16 2.19
N ARG A 125 -17.48 -0.08 2.61
CA ARG A 125 -16.63 1.12 2.52
C ARG A 125 -15.76 1.14 1.27
N LEU A 126 -15.77 0.09 0.45
CA LEU A 126 -14.83 -0.04 -0.68
C LEU A 126 -15.50 0.17 -2.03
N ASP A 127 -14.92 1.07 -2.82
CA ASP A 127 -15.30 1.27 -4.22
C ASP A 127 -14.51 0.36 -5.18
N GLY A 128 -13.33 -0.10 -4.75
CA GLY A 128 -12.41 -0.90 -5.54
C GLY A 128 -11.16 -1.29 -4.75
N LEU A 129 -10.28 -2.07 -5.37
CA LEU A 129 -9.04 -2.59 -4.75
C LEU A 129 -7.87 -2.63 -5.72
N VAL A 130 -6.70 -2.18 -5.28
CA VAL A 130 -5.42 -2.43 -5.98
C VAL A 130 -4.49 -3.21 -5.04
N LEU A 131 -4.10 -4.41 -5.46
CA LEU A 131 -3.28 -5.34 -4.69
C LEU A 131 -1.94 -5.58 -5.39
N GLY A 132 -0.89 -4.90 -4.94
CA GLY A 132 0.47 -5.08 -5.47
C GLY A 132 1.29 -6.09 -4.67
N ALA A 133 2.06 -6.94 -5.35
CA ALA A 133 2.97 -7.90 -4.70
C ALA A 133 2.28 -8.68 -3.56
N ALA A 134 1.20 -9.39 -3.86
CA ALA A 134 0.31 -9.97 -2.86
C ALA A 134 0.05 -11.46 -3.10
N ALA A 135 -0.31 -12.17 -2.04
CA ALA A 135 -0.81 -13.53 -2.09
C ALA A 135 -2.04 -13.66 -1.19
N THR A 136 -2.74 -14.77 -1.29
CA THR A 136 -3.80 -15.10 -0.34
C THR A 136 -3.27 -15.74 0.94
N GLY A 137 -2.08 -16.31 0.90
CA GLY A 137 -1.52 -17.09 1.99
C GLY A 137 -0.29 -17.85 1.53
N TRP A 138 0.31 -18.61 2.42
CA TRP A 138 1.66 -19.15 2.23
C TRP A 138 1.64 -20.64 1.93
N TRP A 139 1.49 -20.96 0.66
CA TRP A 139 1.44 -22.34 0.19
C TRP A 139 2.76 -23.06 0.46
N ASN A 140 2.64 -24.26 1.03
CA ASN A 140 3.75 -25.15 1.43
C ASN A 140 4.62 -24.63 2.58
N GLY A 141 4.05 -23.87 3.52
CA GLY A 141 4.77 -23.44 4.71
C GLY A 141 5.99 -22.62 4.31
N VAL A 142 5.78 -21.52 3.58
CA VAL A 142 6.83 -20.53 3.34
C VAL A 142 7.41 -20.20 4.70
N ALA A 143 8.58 -20.77 4.97
CA ALA A 143 9.17 -20.70 6.28
C ALA A 143 9.31 -19.23 6.62
N TRP A 144 9.01 -18.88 7.87
CA TRP A 144 9.44 -17.65 8.51
C TRP A 144 10.82 -17.17 7.98
N GLU A 145 11.73 -18.13 7.82
CA GLU A 145 13.07 -17.96 7.26
C GLU A 145 13.11 -17.40 5.83
N ARG A 146 12.25 -17.83 4.91
CA ARG A 146 12.23 -17.35 3.51
C ARG A 146 11.64 -15.96 3.38
N LEU A 147 10.58 -15.65 4.11
CA LEU A 147 10.00 -14.30 4.13
C LEU A 147 10.89 -13.33 4.88
N GLY A 148 11.38 -13.72 6.07
CA GLY A 148 12.35 -12.95 6.84
C GLY A 148 13.65 -12.72 6.04
N ALA A 149 14.19 -13.75 5.40
CA ALA A 149 15.35 -13.61 4.51
C ALA A 149 15.03 -12.79 3.27
N GLY A 150 13.81 -12.85 2.71
CA GLY A 150 13.38 -12.03 1.59
C GLY A 150 13.30 -10.55 1.95
N VAL A 151 12.71 -10.22 3.11
CA VAL A 151 12.67 -8.85 3.65
C VAL A 151 14.07 -8.36 3.99
N LEU A 152 14.90 -9.18 4.65
CA LEU A 152 16.28 -8.85 4.93
C LEU A 152 17.10 -8.66 3.65
N ALA A 153 16.93 -9.53 2.65
CA ALA A 153 17.62 -9.42 1.36
C ALA A 153 17.16 -8.17 0.61
N ALA A 154 15.87 -7.82 0.66
CA ALA A 154 15.34 -6.59 0.09
C ALA A 154 15.94 -5.34 0.76
N LEU A 155 16.07 -5.36 2.10
CA LEU A 155 16.78 -4.32 2.85
C LEU A 155 18.26 -4.26 2.44
N ILE A 156 18.97 -5.39 2.42
CA ILE A 156 20.37 -5.46 2.00
C ILE A 156 20.54 -4.95 0.57
N GLU A 157 19.69 -5.35 -0.37
CA GLU A 157 19.73 -4.89 -1.77
C GLU A 157 19.49 -3.38 -1.87
N ALA A 158 18.57 -2.83 -1.06
CA ALA A 158 18.33 -1.40 -1.00
C ALA A 158 19.53 -0.60 -0.47
N PHE A 159 20.39 -1.22 0.36
CA PHE A 159 21.55 -0.57 0.99
C PHE A 159 22.91 -1.01 0.45
N SER A 160 22.98 -1.97 -0.47
CA SER A 160 24.24 -2.48 -1.01
C SER A 160 24.77 -1.60 -2.15
N PRO A 161 26.04 -1.19 -2.14
CA PRO A 161 26.64 -0.46 -3.25
C PRO A 161 26.61 -1.33 -4.51
N ARG A 162 26.12 -0.77 -5.62
CA ARG A 162 26.03 -1.50 -6.89
C ARG A 162 27.41 -1.61 -7.55
N PRO A 163 27.83 -2.80 -8.02
CA PRO A 163 29.07 -2.91 -8.78
C PRO A 163 29.01 -2.01 -10.02
N GLY A 164 30.01 -1.13 -10.17
CA GLY A 164 30.09 -0.12 -11.24
C GLY A 164 29.68 1.30 -10.82
N VAL A 165 29.11 1.49 -9.62
CA VAL A 165 28.93 2.82 -9.01
C VAL A 165 30.09 3.05 -8.06
N SER A 166 31.08 3.83 -8.47
CA SER A 166 32.28 4.09 -7.66
C SER A 166 31.91 4.78 -6.33
N ALA A 167 32.35 4.20 -5.21
CA ALA A 167 32.33 4.84 -3.89
C ALA A 167 33.18 6.13 -3.84
N ALA A 168 33.96 6.44 -4.89
CA ALA A 168 34.73 7.68 -5.02
C ALA A 168 33.90 8.89 -5.47
N ALA A 169 32.62 8.71 -5.80
CA ALA A 169 31.66 9.82 -5.88
C ALA A 169 30.93 9.93 -4.54
N ALA A 170 31.68 10.15 -3.45
CA ALA A 170 31.06 10.64 -2.23
C ALA A 170 30.41 11.98 -2.59
N PRO A 171 29.08 12.13 -2.51
CA PRO A 171 28.46 13.39 -2.83
C PRO A 171 29.01 14.42 -1.84
N SER A 172 29.60 15.49 -2.37
CA SER A 172 29.77 16.71 -1.59
C SER A 172 28.42 17.05 -0.95
N ALA A 173 28.48 17.59 0.26
CA ALA A 173 27.33 17.84 1.15
C ALA A 173 26.24 18.81 0.60
N GLU A 174 26.23 19.07 -0.71
CA GLU A 174 25.34 19.97 -1.43
C GLU A 174 24.56 19.29 -2.58
N SER A 175 24.76 18.00 -2.86
CA SER A 175 23.99 17.33 -3.93
C SER A 175 22.64 16.78 -3.44
N SER A 176 21.57 16.97 -4.23
CA SER A 176 20.21 16.49 -3.97
C SER A 176 20.13 14.99 -3.66
N VAL A 177 21.00 14.19 -4.28
CA VAL A 177 21.12 12.74 -4.06
C VAL A 177 21.53 12.41 -2.62
N GLY A 178 22.38 13.23 -1.99
CA GLY A 178 22.76 13.07 -0.59
C GLY A 178 21.57 13.30 0.35
N ASN A 179 20.75 14.30 0.06
CA ASN A 179 19.55 14.61 0.84
C ASN A 179 18.48 13.53 0.69
N ASP A 180 18.28 12.99 -0.51
CA ASP A 180 17.33 11.91 -0.79
C ASP A 180 17.68 10.63 -0.01
N LEU A 181 18.97 10.24 -0.01
CA LEU A 181 19.45 9.08 0.73
C LEU A 181 19.33 9.27 2.25
N GLN A 182 19.66 10.46 2.77
CA GLN A 182 19.52 10.75 4.20
C GLN A 182 18.05 10.71 4.64
N TRP A 183 17.14 11.24 3.83
CA TRP A 183 15.71 11.16 4.10
C TRP A 183 15.23 9.71 4.12
N MET A 184 15.60 8.89 3.13
CA MET A 184 15.28 7.46 3.09
C MET A 184 15.81 6.71 4.33
N LEU A 185 17.05 6.98 4.74
CA LEU A 185 17.62 6.40 5.96
C LEU A 185 16.84 6.83 7.20
N GLY A 186 16.32 8.06 7.24
CA GLY A 186 15.43 8.54 8.29
C GLY A 186 14.13 7.74 8.36
N GLN A 187 13.51 7.45 7.22
CA GLN A 187 12.29 6.62 7.13
C GLN A 187 12.53 5.17 7.57
N VAL A 188 13.68 4.60 7.22
CA VAL A 188 14.02 3.24 7.68
C VAL A 188 14.27 3.20 9.18
N ARG A 189 14.95 4.21 9.72
CA ARG A 189 15.25 4.31 11.16
C ARG A 189 14.04 4.64 12.03
N SER A 190 12.99 5.23 11.47
CA SER A 190 11.75 5.52 12.20
C SER A 190 10.91 4.27 12.47
N THR A 191 11.27 3.13 11.90
CA THR A 191 10.59 1.86 12.12
C THR A 191 11.50 0.88 12.89
N SER A 192 10.99 0.30 13.98
CA SER A 192 11.75 -0.67 14.77
C SER A 192 11.94 -1.98 14.02
N LEU A 193 13.19 -2.47 13.88
CA LEU A 193 13.47 -3.80 13.32
C LEU A 193 12.74 -4.92 14.07
N GLY A 194 12.60 -4.79 15.40
CA GLY A 194 11.81 -5.74 16.20
C GLY A 194 10.31 -5.65 15.92
N GLY A 195 9.81 -4.45 15.61
CA GLY A 195 8.45 -4.23 15.14
C GLY A 195 8.21 -4.88 13.77
N ILE A 196 9.12 -4.66 12.81
CA ILE A 196 9.10 -5.28 11.48
C ILE A 196 9.09 -6.81 11.61
N ALA A 197 9.98 -7.38 12.43
CA ALA A 197 10.02 -8.83 12.63
C ALA A 197 8.67 -9.36 13.15
N ARG A 198 8.05 -8.71 14.14
CA ARG A 198 6.74 -9.14 14.61
C ARG A 198 5.63 -8.94 13.56
N ALA A 199 5.70 -7.88 12.77
CA ALA A 199 4.76 -7.67 11.66
C ALA A 199 4.89 -8.77 10.60
N VAL A 200 6.12 -9.15 10.23
CA VAL A 200 6.35 -10.30 9.34
C VAL A 200 5.76 -11.57 9.96
N ALA A 201 5.78 -11.73 11.28
CA ALA A 201 5.27 -12.95 11.91
C ALA A 201 3.75 -13.07 11.71
N GLU A 202 3.03 -11.95 11.82
CA GLU A 202 1.60 -11.91 11.48
C GLU A 202 1.36 -12.07 9.97
N ILE A 203 2.22 -11.49 9.12
CA ILE A 203 2.16 -11.73 7.66
C ILE A 203 2.19 -13.22 7.37
N THR A 204 3.08 -13.99 8.01
CA THR A 204 3.17 -15.45 7.79
C THR A 204 1.93 -16.24 8.23
N ARG A 205 1.06 -15.65 9.04
CA ARG A 205 -0.20 -16.25 9.52
C ARG A 205 -1.41 -15.89 8.67
N PHE A 206 -1.27 -14.88 7.81
CA PHE A 206 -2.33 -14.43 6.93
C PHE A 206 -2.79 -15.55 5.99
N ASP A 207 -4.11 -15.74 5.94
CA ASP A 207 -4.76 -16.63 4.98
C ASP A 207 -6.15 -16.08 4.59
N SER A 208 -6.29 -15.70 3.32
CA SER A 208 -7.54 -15.29 2.67
C SER A 208 -8.08 -16.32 1.70
N THR A 209 -7.44 -17.49 1.55
CA THR A 209 -7.84 -18.51 0.55
C THR A 209 -9.30 -18.93 0.68
N SER A 210 -9.88 -18.92 1.88
CA SER A 210 -11.28 -19.31 2.12
C SER A 210 -12.32 -18.25 1.74
N TRP A 211 -11.93 -16.98 1.55
CA TRP A 211 -12.87 -15.88 1.35
C TRP A 211 -12.48 -14.90 0.25
N VAL A 212 -11.26 -14.91 -0.27
CA VAL A 212 -10.81 -13.93 -1.28
C VAL A 212 -11.66 -13.96 -2.56
N GLY A 213 -12.23 -15.13 -2.90
CA GLY A 213 -13.12 -15.27 -4.06
C GLY A 213 -14.51 -14.70 -3.86
N THR A 214 -14.80 -14.15 -2.68
CA THR A 214 -16.02 -13.40 -2.41
C THR A 214 -15.87 -11.89 -2.62
N ILE A 215 -14.65 -11.42 -2.94
CA ILE A 215 -14.40 -10.01 -3.32
C ILE A 215 -15.28 -9.64 -4.52
N ASP A 216 -16.09 -8.59 -4.32
CA ASP A 216 -17.17 -8.17 -5.22
C ASP A 216 -16.98 -6.74 -5.77
N VAL A 217 -15.84 -6.11 -5.48
CA VAL A 217 -15.49 -4.78 -5.97
C VAL A 217 -14.45 -4.86 -7.11
N PRO A 218 -14.42 -3.87 -8.04
CA PRO A 218 -13.40 -3.79 -9.07
C PRO A 218 -11.98 -3.92 -8.50
N THR A 219 -11.31 -5.00 -8.90
CA THR A 219 -9.98 -5.33 -8.35
C THR A 219 -8.92 -5.37 -9.44
N VAL A 220 -7.71 -4.89 -9.13
CA VAL A 220 -6.49 -5.13 -9.91
C VAL A 220 -5.43 -5.79 -9.03
N VAL A 221 -4.77 -6.81 -9.57
CA VAL A 221 -3.56 -7.39 -8.98
C VAL A 221 -2.34 -6.92 -9.79
N LEU A 222 -1.45 -6.15 -9.16
CA LEU A 222 -0.21 -5.65 -9.76
C LEU A 222 0.96 -6.59 -9.41
N ILE A 223 1.53 -7.24 -10.42
CA ILE A 223 2.47 -8.35 -10.25
C ILE A 223 3.88 -7.97 -10.72
N PRO A 224 4.86 -7.84 -9.80
CA PRO A 224 6.28 -7.77 -10.17
C PRO A 224 6.78 -9.13 -10.64
N LEU A 225 7.14 -9.23 -11.92
CA LEU A 225 7.46 -10.51 -12.58
C LEU A 225 8.76 -11.16 -12.09
N ARG A 226 9.63 -10.40 -11.40
CA ARG A 226 10.89 -10.90 -10.83
C ARG A 226 10.86 -10.91 -9.30
N ASP A 227 9.67 -10.91 -8.70
CA ASP A 227 9.50 -10.97 -7.26
C ASP A 227 10.02 -12.29 -6.69
N ARG A 228 11.03 -12.20 -5.81
CA ARG A 228 11.64 -13.34 -5.11
C ARG A 228 11.11 -13.53 -3.68
N THR A 229 10.39 -12.53 -3.16
CA THR A 229 9.77 -12.57 -1.84
C THR A 229 8.41 -13.24 -1.93
N ILE A 230 7.59 -12.82 -2.91
CA ILE A 230 6.28 -13.38 -3.21
C ILE A 230 6.30 -13.83 -4.67
N PRO A 231 6.54 -15.11 -4.96
CA PRO A 231 6.71 -15.57 -6.34
C PRO A 231 5.50 -15.21 -7.22
N PRO A 232 5.70 -14.75 -8.48
CA PRO A 232 4.61 -14.34 -9.37
C PRO A 232 3.50 -15.38 -9.49
N ARG A 233 3.82 -16.68 -9.43
CA ARG A 233 2.84 -17.78 -9.43
C ARG A 233 1.78 -17.63 -8.33
N GLN A 234 2.16 -17.21 -7.12
CA GLN A 234 1.21 -16.99 -6.02
C GLN A 234 0.34 -15.75 -6.27
N GLN A 235 0.91 -14.71 -6.87
CA GLN A 235 0.20 -13.47 -7.19
C GLN A 235 -0.82 -13.70 -8.33
N PHE A 236 -0.43 -14.43 -9.37
CA PHE A 236 -1.35 -14.88 -10.42
C PHE A 236 -2.44 -15.80 -9.86
N TRP A 237 -2.12 -16.63 -8.86
CA TRP A 237 -3.14 -17.44 -8.21
C TRP A 237 -4.18 -16.59 -7.47
N LEU A 238 -3.72 -15.61 -6.68
CA LEU A 238 -4.60 -14.62 -6.03
C LEU A 238 -5.53 -13.95 -7.07
N ALA A 239 -4.96 -13.45 -8.17
CA ALA A 239 -5.76 -12.83 -9.23
C ALA A 239 -6.83 -13.76 -9.79
N ASN A 240 -6.50 -15.04 -10.00
CA ASN A 240 -7.46 -16.04 -10.50
C ASN A 240 -8.54 -16.41 -9.48
N GLN A 241 -8.39 -16.09 -8.19
CA GLN A 241 -9.44 -16.36 -7.20
C GLN A 241 -10.48 -15.23 -7.16
N ILE A 242 -10.10 -14.01 -7.50
CA ILE A 242 -10.98 -12.85 -7.38
C ILE A 242 -11.82 -12.70 -8.66
N PRO A 243 -13.16 -12.72 -8.57
CA PRO A 243 -14.02 -12.48 -9.72
C PRO A 243 -13.66 -11.18 -10.45
N GLU A 244 -13.52 -11.26 -11.77
CA GLU A 244 -13.27 -10.11 -12.66
C GLU A 244 -12.00 -9.29 -12.34
N ALA A 245 -11.09 -9.82 -11.51
CA ALA A 245 -9.83 -9.17 -11.26
C ALA A 245 -9.03 -9.01 -12.54
N GLN A 246 -8.51 -7.80 -12.74
CA GLN A 246 -7.58 -7.51 -13.83
C GLN A 246 -6.15 -7.69 -13.31
N VAL A 247 -5.24 -8.07 -14.21
CA VAL A 247 -3.83 -8.22 -13.89
C VAL A 247 -3.03 -7.17 -14.62
N VAL A 248 -2.20 -6.44 -13.87
CA VAL A 248 -1.17 -5.55 -14.42
C VAL A 248 0.18 -6.10 -14.01
N THR A 249 1.16 -6.11 -14.91
CA THR A 249 2.49 -6.66 -14.60
C THR A 249 3.56 -5.59 -14.65
N VAL A 250 4.59 -5.74 -13.83
CA VAL A 250 5.77 -4.87 -13.85
C VAL A 250 7.03 -5.72 -13.98
N ASP A 251 7.91 -5.35 -14.91
CA ASP A 251 9.23 -5.98 -15.03
C ASP A 251 10.18 -5.47 -13.92
N GLY A 252 9.96 -5.97 -12.70
CA GLY A 252 10.70 -5.60 -11.49
C GLY A 252 10.66 -6.67 -10.41
N GLY A 253 11.52 -6.50 -9.40
CA GLY A 253 11.53 -7.35 -8.19
C GLY A 253 10.55 -6.85 -7.11
N HIS A 254 10.60 -7.44 -5.91
CA HIS A 254 9.72 -7.03 -4.80
C HIS A 254 9.92 -5.56 -4.40
N THR A 255 11.12 -5.02 -4.60
CA THR A 255 11.49 -3.64 -4.27
C THR A 255 11.31 -2.70 -5.47
N CYS A 256 10.56 -3.10 -6.51
CA CYS A 256 10.39 -2.28 -7.71
C CYS A 256 9.75 -0.93 -7.41
N CYS A 257 8.91 -0.83 -6.38
CA CYS A 257 8.33 0.42 -5.91
C CYS A 257 9.38 1.50 -5.55
N ALA A 258 10.59 1.10 -5.13
CA ALA A 258 11.67 2.00 -4.79
C ALA A 258 12.82 2.00 -5.83
N LEU A 259 13.27 0.81 -6.26
CA LEU A 259 14.48 0.66 -7.06
C LEU A 259 14.25 0.70 -8.58
N GLN A 260 13.01 0.51 -9.00
CA GLN A 260 12.54 0.58 -10.39
C GLN A 260 11.24 1.42 -10.44
N TYR A 261 11.24 2.54 -9.73
CA TYR A 261 10.05 3.34 -9.47
C TYR A 261 9.37 3.82 -10.76
N ASP A 262 10.13 4.09 -11.82
CA ASP A 262 9.63 4.47 -13.14
C ASP A 262 8.70 3.40 -13.72
N LYS A 263 9.14 2.14 -13.69
CA LYS A 263 8.33 0.99 -14.11
C LYS A 263 7.15 0.76 -13.18
N PHE A 264 7.36 0.92 -11.88
CA PHE A 264 6.31 0.75 -10.88
C PHE A 264 5.20 1.79 -11.02
N VAL A 265 5.54 3.07 -11.18
CA VAL A 265 4.59 4.17 -11.37
C VAL A 265 3.78 3.98 -12.64
N ALA A 266 4.41 3.55 -13.75
CA ALA A 266 3.70 3.25 -14.99
C ALA A 266 2.69 2.10 -14.82
N ALA A 267 3.08 1.01 -14.16
CA ALA A 267 2.17 -0.11 -13.87
C ALA A 267 1.07 0.29 -12.87
N LEU A 268 1.40 1.10 -11.87
CA LEU A 268 0.42 1.58 -10.89
C LEU A 268 -0.62 2.49 -11.54
N HIS A 269 -0.20 3.37 -12.45
CA HIS A 269 -1.10 4.21 -13.24
C HIS A 269 -2.12 3.35 -14.00
N GLU A 270 -1.66 2.31 -14.72
CA GLU A 270 -2.56 1.37 -15.42
C GLU A 270 -3.52 0.67 -14.46
N ALA A 271 -3.03 0.22 -13.31
CA ALA A 271 -3.85 -0.43 -12.30
C ALA A 271 -4.94 0.49 -11.74
N VAL A 272 -4.57 1.73 -11.37
CA VAL A 272 -5.49 2.70 -10.78
C VAL A 272 -6.51 3.18 -11.79
N ASP A 273 -6.11 3.46 -13.04
CA ASP A 273 -7.05 3.79 -14.10
C ASP A 273 -8.04 2.64 -14.38
N SER A 274 -7.57 1.39 -14.37
CA SER A 274 -8.42 0.20 -14.54
C SER A 274 -9.46 0.04 -13.44
N VAL A 275 -9.09 0.28 -12.18
CA VAL A 275 -10.05 0.28 -11.06
C VAL A 275 -11.02 1.45 -11.22
N ARG A 276 -10.52 2.68 -11.37
CA ARG A 276 -11.33 3.90 -11.46
C ARG A 276 -12.40 3.80 -12.56
N ARG A 277 -12.07 3.28 -13.75
CA ARG A 277 -13.03 3.13 -14.86
C ARG A 277 -14.14 2.11 -14.58
N ARG A 278 -13.98 1.24 -13.58
CA ARG A 278 -14.93 0.19 -13.21
C ARG A 278 -15.69 0.48 -11.92
N ILE A 279 -15.30 1.52 -11.19
CA ILE A 279 -16.13 2.07 -10.11
C ILE A 279 -17.39 2.62 -10.78
N ALA A 280 -18.56 2.13 -10.37
CA ALA A 280 -19.82 2.66 -10.86
C ALA A 280 -19.91 4.15 -10.45
N PRO A 281 -20.34 5.06 -11.34
CA PRO A 281 -20.77 6.37 -10.90
C PRO A 281 -21.85 6.16 -9.84
N GLU A 282 -21.82 6.89 -8.72
CA GLU A 282 -22.83 6.76 -7.66
C GLU A 282 -24.23 6.69 -8.30
N ALA A 283 -24.80 5.48 -8.36
CA ALA A 283 -26.19 5.31 -8.70
C ALA A 283 -26.91 5.94 -7.53
N GLY A 284 -27.36 7.18 -7.72
CA GLY A 284 -27.97 8.00 -6.68
C GLY A 284 -28.86 7.12 -5.83
N LYS A 285 -28.58 7.09 -4.52
CA LYS A 285 -29.50 6.58 -3.52
C LYS A 285 -30.80 7.34 -3.73
N ILE A 286 -31.70 6.80 -4.55
CA ILE A 286 -33.05 7.33 -4.70
C ILE A 286 -33.65 7.16 -3.32
N ALA A 287 -33.65 8.26 -2.56
CA ALA A 287 -34.45 8.40 -1.38
C ALA A 287 -35.84 7.94 -1.77
N THR A 288 -36.24 6.79 -1.26
CA THR A 288 -37.62 6.34 -1.36
C THR A 288 -38.40 7.31 -0.49
N LEU A 289 -38.76 8.46 -1.07
CA LEU A 289 -39.80 9.33 -0.56
C LEU A 289 -41.05 8.45 -0.57
N SER A 290 -41.32 7.85 0.59
CA SER A 290 -42.62 7.31 0.91
C SER A 290 -43.63 8.43 0.64
N LEU A 291 -44.33 8.31 -0.48
CA LEU A 291 -45.58 9.00 -0.71
C LEU A 291 -46.52 8.49 0.39
N GLY A 292 -46.57 9.25 1.48
CA GLY A 292 -47.62 9.15 2.48
C GLY A 292 -48.94 9.42 1.77
N VAL A 293 -49.63 8.34 1.40
CA VAL A 293 -51.02 8.38 0.98
C VAL A 293 -51.84 8.70 2.23
N SER A 294 -52.49 9.84 2.19
CA SER A 294 -53.49 10.28 3.16
C SER A 294 -54.58 9.24 3.37
N ARG A 295 -54.96 9.01 4.63
CA ARG A 295 -56.34 8.89 5.08
C ARG A 295 -56.49 9.54 6.44
#